data_AF-A0A2H3SKV1-F1
#
_entry.id   AF-A0A2H3SKV1-F1
#
_cell.length_a   1.000
_cell.length_b   1.000
_cell.length_c   1.000
_cell.angle_alpha   90.00
_cell.angle_beta   90.00
_cell.angle_gamma   90.00
#
_symmetry.space_group_name_H-M   'P 1'
#
loop_
_entity.id
_entity.type
_entity.pdbx_description
1 polymer ?
#
loop_
_entity_poly.entity_id
_entity_poly.type
_entity_poly.pdbx_seq_one_letter_code
_entity_poly.pdbx_strand_id
1 'polypeptide(L)'
;MFYRYDISVSPAAVGRKLDQVVRLFLESEELTRFRSDVATDFKSTLMSRQKSPTDEMVVEIQYHSEDEDEPRQYAPRYEVHLLYMNTLRFPHLIEYLTSTNLSARFDDAQSIAQAFNIFLNHYSNLTGNLAPLSARSYPGHGAS
;
A
#
# COMPACT_ATOMS: atom_id res chain seq x y z
N MET A 1 -13.61 -7.91 10.32
CA MET A 1 -13.71 -6.44 10.11
C MET A 1 -12.40 -5.99 9.49
N PHE A 2 -12.39 -4.87 8.78
CA PHE A 2 -11.17 -4.25 8.30
C PHE A 2 -11.05 -2.85 8.88
N TYR A 3 -9.85 -2.48 9.29
CA TYR A 3 -9.55 -1.17 9.86
C TYR A 3 -8.86 -0.33 8.80
N ARG A 4 -9.42 0.85 8.53
CA ARG A 4 -8.88 1.79 7.56
C ARG A 4 -8.01 2.81 8.26
N TYR A 5 -6.87 3.08 7.65
CA TYR A 5 -5.94 4.12 8.03
C TYR A 5 -5.61 4.98 6.83
N ASP A 6 -5.47 6.27 7.06
CA ASP A 6 -4.89 7.19 6.09
C ASP A 6 -3.36 7.27 6.32
N ILE A 7 -2.63 7.33 5.21
CA ILE A 7 -1.17 7.49 5.16
C ILE A 7 -0.87 8.90 4.67
N SER A 8 0.01 9.60 5.35
CA SER A 8 0.60 10.85 4.86
C SER A 8 2.12 10.87 5.06
N VAL A 9 2.82 11.58 4.18
CA VAL A 9 4.30 11.55 4.11
C VAL A 9 4.85 12.98 4.15
N SER A 10 5.81 13.22 5.04
CA SER A 10 6.53 14.49 5.19
C SER A 10 8.05 14.26 5.10
N PRO A 11 8.81 15.05 4.32
CA PRO A 11 8.34 16.03 3.35
C PRO A 11 7.54 15.37 2.22
N ALA A 12 6.75 16.15 1.48
CA ALA A 12 5.90 15.61 0.43
C ALA A 12 6.70 14.84 -0.63
N ALA A 13 6.25 13.62 -0.92
CA ALA A 13 6.74 12.78 -2.02
C ALA A 13 5.62 12.55 -3.03
N VAL A 14 5.96 12.33 -4.31
CA VAL A 14 4.99 12.10 -5.39
C VAL A 14 5.44 10.98 -6.32
N GLY A 15 4.48 10.36 -7.01
CA GLY A 15 4.75 9.29 -7.99
C GLY A 15 5.51 8.11 -7.38
N ARG A 16 6.46 7.56 -8.14
CA ARG A 16 7.27 6.40 -7.71
C ARG A 16 8.00 6.60 -6.38
N LYS A 17 8.35 7.85 -6.05
CA LYS A 17 9.03 8.15 -4.78
C LYS A 17 8.09 7.94 -3.59
N LEU A 18 6.84 8.36 -3.72
CA LEU A 18 5.82 8.12 -2.70
C LEU A 18 5.56 6.62 -2.55
N ASP A 19 5.36 5.94 -3.68
CA ASP A 19 5.14 4.49 -3.70
C ASP A 19 6.27 3.75 -2.96
N GLN A 20 7.53 4.12 -3.23
CA GLN A 20 8.69 3.54 -2.55
C GLN A 20 8.76 3.87 -1.05
N VAL A 21 8.50 5.12 -0.65
CA VAL A 21 8.46 5.47 0.79
C VAL A 21 7.41 4.62 1.53
N VAL A 22 6.24 4.41 0.92
CA VAL A 22 5.20 3.57 1.52
C VAL A 22 5.62 2.10 1.55
N ARG A 23 6.33 1.58 0.53
CA ARG A 23 6.90 0.22 0.58
C ARG A 23 7.87 0.03 1.75
N LEU A 24 8.81 0.96 1.91
CA LEU A 24 9.77 0.95 3.02
C LEU A 24 9.07 1.09 4.37
N PHE A 25 8.03 1.92 4.45
CA PHE A 25 7.19 2.00 5.65
C PHE A 25 6.54 0.66 6.00
N LEU A 26 6.02 -0.08 5.03
CA LEU A 26 5.50 -1.42 5.30
C LEU A 26 6.59 -2.37 5.80
N GLU A 27 7.87 -2.14 5.48
CA GLU A 27 9.06 -2.93 5.90
C GLU A 27 9.55 -2.59 7.31
N SER A 28 9.08 -1.48 7.89
CA SER A 28 9.43 -1.06 9.24
C SER A 28 9.04 -2.09 10.32
N GLU A 29 9.76 -2.11 11.44
CA GLU A 29 9.51 -3.03 12.54
C GLU A 29 8.09 -2.84 13.13
N GLU A 30 7.61 -1.60 13.15
CA GLU A 30 6.28 -1.19 13.59
C GLU A 30 5.17 -1.87 12.78
N LEU A 31 5.39 -2.06 11.47
CA LEU A 31 4.43 -2.66 10.54
C LEU A 31 4.68 -4.14 10.30
N THR A 32 5.86 -4.65 10.65
CA THR A 32 6.25 -6.04 10.40
C THR A 32 5.28 -7.04 11.04
N ARG A 33 4.70 -6.70 12.20
CA ARG A 33 3.66 -7.53 12.87
C ARG A 33 2.33 -7.61 12.11
N PHE A 34 2.06 -6.65 11.23
CA PHE A 34 0.81 -6.54 10.48
C PHE A 34 0.98 -6.91 9.00
N ARG A 35 2.21 -7.16 8.52
CA ARG A 35 2.55 -7.33 7.10
C ARG A 35 1.66 -8.31 6.32
N SER A 36 1.34 -9.48 6.88
CA SER A 36 0.48 -10.47 6.20
C SER A 36 -0.99 -10.08 6.17
N ASP A 37 -1.36 -9.06 6.94
CA ASP A 37 -2.73 -8.69 7.29
C ASP A 37 -3.14 -7.32 6.76
N VAL A 38 -2.25 -6.65 6.01
CA VAL A 38 -2.46 -5.31 5.46
C VAL A 38 -2.55 -5.33 3.93
N ALA A 39 -3.37 -4.42 3.40
CA ALA A 39 -3.43 -4.08 1.98
C ALA A 39 -3.34 -2.56 1.83
N THR A 40 -2.70 -2.07 0.78
CA THR A 40 -2.52 -0.63 0.54
C THR A 40 -2.62 -0.28 -0.94
N ASP A 41 -2.99 0.97 -1.23
CA ASP A 41 -2.82 1.58 -2.55
C ASP A 41 -1.40 2.10 -2.81
N PHE A 42 -0.49 1.91 -1.84
CA PHE A 42 0.89 2.41 -1.82
C PHE A 42 1.01 3.95 -1.84
N LYS A 43 -0.06 4.67 -1.49
CA LYS A 43 -0.08 6.13 -1.56
C LYS A 43 -0.62 6.78 -0.30
N SER A 44 -1.88 6.49 0.02
CA SER A 44 -2.63 7.23 1.03
C SER A 44 -3.50 6.36 1.92
N THR A 45 -3.66 5.07 1.61
CA THR A 45 -4.62 4.23 2.33
C THR A 45 -3.99 2.90 2.72
N LEU A 46 -4.16 2.52 3.99
CA LEU A 46 -3.84 1.19 4.50
C LEU A 46 -5.09 0.56 5.10
N MET A 47 -5.36 -0.67 4.69
CA MET A 47 -6.43 -1.51 5.21
C MET A 47 -5.78 -2.64 6.01
N SER A 48 -6.22 -2.89 7.24
CA SER A 48 -5.68 -3.95 8.09
C SER A 48 -6.78 -4.89 8.58
N ARG A 49 -6.47 -6.19 8.71
CA ARG A 49 -7.33 -7.17 9.42
C ARG A 49 -7.25 -7.04 10.94
N GLN A 50 -6.18 -6.43 11.45
CA GLN A 50 -5.94 -6.22 12.87
C GLN A 50 -5.89 -4.73 13.19
N LYS A 51 -6.55 -4.30 14.27
CA LYS A 51 -6.46 -2.90 14.70
C LYS A 51 -5.09 -2.68 15.34
N SER A 52 -4.42 -1.61 14.94
CA SER A 52 -3.27 -1.07 15.67
C SER A 52 -3.64 -0.78 17.13
N PRO A 53 -2.74 -0.98 18.10
CA PRO A 53 -2.95 -0.58 19.50
C PRO A 53 -3.21 0.92 19.66
N THR A 54 -2.70 1.74 18.75
CA THR A 54 -2.88 3.19 18.72
C THR A 54 -3.67 3.62 17.49
N ASP A 55 -4.44 4.69 17.63
CA ASP A 55 -5.17 5.30 16.52
C ASP A 55 -4.25 6.18 15.64
N GLU A 56 -3.08 6.56 16.15
CA GLU A 56 -2.07 7.31 15.40
C GLU A 56 -0.67 6.69 15.61
N MET A 57 0.15 6.74 14.58
CA MET A 57 1.55 6.31 14.61
C MET A 57 2.37 7.11 13.61
N VAL A 58 3.59 7.48 14.00
CA VAL A 58 4.55 8.16 13.13
C VAL A 58 5.82 7.31 13.08
N VAL A 59 6.30 7.02 11.88
CA VAL A 59 7.50 6.22 11.65
C VAL A 59 8.45 7.00 10.76
N GLU A 60 9.71 7.13 11.20
CA GLU A 60 10.78 7.72 10.40
C GLU A 60 11.34 6.65 9.44
N ILE A 61 11.35 6.97 8.15
CA ILE A 61 11.81 6.11 7.07
C ILE A 61 13.04 6.72 6.43
N GLN A 62 14.15 5.99 6.48
CA GLN A 62 15.33 6.33 5.71
C GLN A 62 15.18 5.79 4.28
N TYR A 63 15.13 6.70 3.31
CA TYR A 63 14.85 6.34 1.93
C TYR A 63 16.01 5.57 1.27
N HIS A 64 15.68 4.52 0.54
CA HIS A 64 16.54 3.91 -0.47
C HIS A 64 15.71 3.54 -1.70
N SER A 65 16.32 3.58 -2.88
CA SER A 65 15.61 3.20 -4.11
C SER A 65 15.37 1.70 -4.20
N GLU A 66 14.46 1.26 -5.08
CA GLU A 66 14.21 -0.17 -5.32
C GLU A 66 15.46 -0.95 -5.79
N ASP A 67 16.43 -0.28 -6.41
CA ASP A 67 17.70 -0.88 -6.86
C ASP A 67 18.80 -0.88 -5.77
N GLU A 68 18.48 -0.43 -4.56
CA GLU A 68 19.42 -0.32 -3.44
C GLU A 68 18.97 -1.23 -2.30
N ASP A 69 19.83 -2.16 -1.87
CA ASP A 69 19.55 -2.99 -0.70
C ASP A 69 19.66 -2.19 0.62
N GLU A 70 20.45 -1.11 0.63
CA GLU A 70 20.75 -0.29 1.81
C GLU A 70 20.75 1.22 1.46
N PRO A 71 20.33 2.11 2.39
CA PRO A 71 20.38 3.54 2.17
C PRO A 71 21.78 4.09 1.92
N ARG A 72 21.89 5.05 0.99
CA ARG A 72 23.12 5.82 0.78
C ARG A 72 23.50 6.61 2.02
N GLN A 73 24.79 6.93 2.14
CA GLN A 73 25.28 7.91 3.11
C GLN A 73 24.55 9.24 2.89
N TYR A 74 23.86 9.74 3.92
CA TYR A 74 22.99 10.93 3.88
C TYR A 74 21.69 10.78 3.07
N ALA A 75 21.16 9.57 2.98
CA ALA A 75 19.83 9.34 2.41
C ALA A 75 18.75 10.23 3.06
N PRO A 76 17.82 10.78 2.26
CA PRO A 76 16.74 11.61 2.78
C PRO A 76 15.84 10.79 3.71
N ARG A 77 15.30 11.46 4.73
CA ARG A 77 14.37 10.87 5.70
C ARG A 77 12.97 11.39 5.45
N TYR A 78 12.01 10.52 5.71
CA TYR A 78 10.58 10.79 5.59
C TYR A 78 9.89 10.38 6.88
N GLU A 79 8.98 11.20 7.37
CA GLU A 79 8.02 10.83 8.40
C GLU A 79 6.75 10.33 7.71
N VAL A 80 6.38 9.09 8.02
CA VAL A 80 5.13 8.50 7.56
C VAL A 80 4.15 8.47 8.73
N HIS A 81 3.05 9.21 8.60
CA HIS A 81 1.98 9.26 9.58
C HIS A 81 0.87 8.31 9.16
N LEU A 82 0.50 7.41 10.07
CA LEU A 82 -0.62 6.48 9.92
C LEU A 82 -1.72 6.90 10.89
N LEU A 83 -2.90 7.24 10.37
CA LEU A 83 -4.03 7.72 11.16
C LEU A 83 -5.26 6.84 10.96
N TYR A 84 -5.78 6.25 12.04
CA TYR A 84 -7.00 5.44 12.03
C TYR A 84 -8.21 6.29 11.67
N MET A 85 -8.96 5.82 10.68
CA MET A 85 -10.15 6.52 10.17
C MET A 85 -11.43 5.86 10.64
N ASN A 86 -11.65 4.61 10.22
CA ASN A 86 -12.88 3.90 10.52
C ASN A 86 -12.71 2.38 10.39
N THR A 87 -13.78 1.66 10.70
CA THR A 87 -13.85 0.20 10.57
C THR A 87 -14.89 -0.18 9.53
N LEU A 88 -14.47 -0.93 8.52
CA LEU A 88 -15.36 -1.55 7.54
C LEU A 88 -15.78 -2.95 7.99
N ARG A 89 -17.08 -3.24 7.89
CA ARG A 89 -17.63 -4.55 8.22
C ARG A 89 -17.60 -5.46 6.98
N PHE A 90 -17.06 -6.66 7.13
CA PHE A 90 -16.96 -7.64 6.03
C PHE A 90 -18.33 -7.99 5.41
N PRO A 91 -19.42 -8.16 6.17
CA PRO A 91 -20.73 -8.39 5.58
C PRO A 91 -21.19 -7.26 4.65
N HIS A 92 -20.91 -6.00 4.99
CA HIS A 92 -21.27 -4.86 4.13
C HIS A 92 -20.47 -4.89 2.80
N LEU A 93 -19.21 -5.34 2.83
CA LEU A 93 -18.41 -5.53 1.61
C LEU A 93 -19.01 -6.63 0.72
N ILE A 94 -19.38 -7.77 1.29
CA ILE A 94 -20.00 -8.87 0.53
C ILE A 94 -21.37 -8.47 0.00
N GLU A 95 -22.18 -7.78 0.80
CA GLU A 95 -23.49 -7.26 0.40
C GLU A 95 -23.36 -6.28 -0.76
N TYR A 96 -22.38 -5.37 -0.71
CA TYR A 96 -22.08 -4.48 -1.84
C TYR A 96 -21.70 -5.24 -3.11
N LEU A 97 -20.83 -6.26 -3.02
CA LEU A 97 -20.37 -7.05 -4.18
C LEU A 97 -21.47 -7.92 -4.79
N THR A 98 -22.44 -8.37 -3.99
CA THR A 98 -23.51 -9.27 -4.41
C THR A 98 -24.82 -8.56 -4.69
N SER A 99 -24.91 -7.26 -4.40
CA SER A 99 -26.11 -6.46 -4.65
C SER A 99 -26.39 -6.38 -6.15
N THR A 100 -27.54 -6.91 -6.56
CA THR A 100 -28.12 -6.67 -7.88
C THR A 100 -28.89 -5.35 -7.94
N ASN A 101 -28.99 -4.63 -6.81
CA ASN A 101 -29.70 -3.36 -6.70
C ASN A 101 -28.69 -2.20 -6.77
N LEU A 102 -28.50 -1.66 -7.97
CA LEU A 102 -27.68 -0.47 -8.23
C LEU A 102 -28.20 0.81 -7.51
N SER A 103 -29.42 0.77 -7.00
CA SER A 103 -30.07 1.85 -6.23
C SER A 103 -29.95 1.67 -4.71
N ALA A 104 -29.34 0.57 -4.23
CA ALA A 104 -29.05 0.40 -2.80
C ALA A 104 -28.04 1.49 -2.39
N ARG A 105 -28.53 2.48 -1.63
CA ARG A 105 -27.68 3.50 -1.03
C ARG A 105 -26.95 2.86 0.15
N PHE A 106 -25.75 2.36 -0.10
CA PHE A 106 -24.81 2.13 0.97
C PHE A 106 -24.19 3.49 1.31
N ASP A 107 -24.44 4.00 2.51
CA ASP A 107 -23.80 5.23 2.99
C ASP A 107 -22.26 5.14 2.90
N ASP A 108 -21.73 3.91 2.96
CA ASP A 108 -20.31 3.58 2.83
C ASP A 108 -19.88 3.07 1.43
N ALA A 109 -20.73 3.16 0.39
CA ALA A 109 -20.47 2.56 -0.94
C ALA A 109 -19.10 2.92 -1.50
N GLN A 110 -18.71 4.19 -1.41
CA GLN A 110 -17.43 4.69 -1.91
C GLN A 110 -16.25 4.12 -1.12
N SER A 111 -16.36 4.07 0.22
CA SER A 111 -15.35 3.49 1.10
C SER A 111 -15.17 1.99 0.86
N ILE A 112 -16.28 1.27 0.62
CA ILE A 112 -16.30 -0.16 0.31
C ILE A 112 -15.66 -0.42 -1.06
N ALA A 113 -16.02 0.36 -2.08
CA ALA A 113 -15.43 0.25 -3.42
C ALA A 113 -13.93 0.57 -3.43
N GLN A 114 -13.50 1.59 -2.67
CA GLN A 114 -12.09 1.92 -2.51
C GLN A 114 -11.31 0.79 -1.83
N ALA A 115 -11.84 0.24 -0.73
CA ALA A 115 -11.23 -0.89 -0.05
C ALA A 115 -11.09 -2.11 -0.98
N PHE A 116 -12.12 -2.41 -1.77
CA PHE A 116 -12.07 -3.48 -2.76
C PHE A 116 -10.98 -3.26 -3.82
N ASN A 117 -10.90 -2.05 -4.38
CA ASN A 117 -9.86 -1.70 -5.35
C ASN A 117 -8.45 -1.83 -4.75
N ILE A 118 -8.29 -1.44 -3.48
CA ILE A 118 -7.04 -1.64 -2.74
C ILE A 118 -6.69 -3.13 -2.63
N PHE A 119 -7.63 -3.98 -2.21
CA PHE A 119 -7.38 -5.43 -2.11
C PHE A 119 -7.01 -6.06 -3.46
N LEU A 120 -7.72 -5.72 -4.53
CA LEU A 120 -7.42 -6.23 -5.87
C LEU A 120 -6.05 -5.78 -6.38
N ASN A 121 -5.72 -4.49 -6.24
CA ASN A 121 -4.42 -3.97 -6.68
C ASN A 121 -3.28 -4.53 -5.84
N HIS A 122 -3.47 -4.67 -4.53
CA HIS A 122 -2.47 -5.26 -3.64
C HIS A 122 -2.19 -6.72 -4.02
N TYR A 123 -3.23 -7.54 -4.22
CA TYR A 123 -3.07 -8.93 -4.66
C TYR A 123 -2.44 -9.02 -6.05
N SER A 124 -2.87 -8.18 -6.99
CA SER A 124 -2.33 -8.13 -8.35
C SER A 124 -0.83 -7.77 -8.36
N ASN A 125 -0.40 -6.84 -7.49
CA ASN A 125 1.01 -6.48 -7.33
C ASN A 125 1.83 -7.59 -6.66
N LEU A 126 1.26 -8.33 -5.70
CA LEU A 126 1.91 -9.51 -5.11
C LEU A 126 2.07 -10.63 -6.15
N THR A 127 1.08 -10.84 -7.02
CA THR A 127 1.13 -11.86 -8.09
C THR A 127 1.89 -11.39 -9.33
N GLY A 128 1.99 -10.09 -9.57
CA GLY A 128 2.74 -9.48 -10.67
C GLY A 128 4.26 -9.59 -10.49
N ASN A 129 4.72 -9.73 -9.24
CA ASN A 129 6.09 -10.13 -8.93
C ASN A 129 6.40 -11.62 -9.23
N LEU A 130 5.43 -12.39 -9.76
CA LEU A 130 5.65 -13.73 -10.32
C LEU A 130 5.71 -13.75 -11.86
N ALA A 131 5.77 -12.59 -12.53
CA ALA A 131 6.16 -12.53 -13.93
C ALA A 131 7.69 -12.32 -14.01
N PRO A 132 8.50 -13.35 -14.32
CA PRO A 132 9.93 -13.16 -14.53
C PRO A 132 10.17 -12.38 -15.82
N LEU A 133 10.98 -11.33 -15.71
CA LEU A 133 11.92 -10.85 -16.74
C LEU A 133 11.41 -10.94 -18.20
N SER A 134 10.60 -9.96 -18.63
CA SER A 134 10.53 -9.69 -20.08
C SER A 134 11.82 -9.01 -20.53
N ALA A 135 12.77 -9.84 -20.96
CA ALA A 135 13.85 -9.59 -21.91
C ALA A 135 14.47 -8.18 -21.90
N ARG A 136 15.46 -8.01 -21.01
CA ARG A 136 16.53 -7.03 -21.19
C ARG A 136 17.28 -7.39 -22.47
N SER A 137 16.95 -6.76 -23.59
CA SER A 137 17.77 -6.81 -24.79
C SER A 137 19.10 -6.14 -24.45
N TYR A 138 20.17 -6.93 -24.48
CA TYR A 138 21.55 -6.47 -24.37
C TYR A 138 22.31 -6.73 -25.68
N PRO A 139 23.38 -5.97 -25.94
CA PRO A 139 23.70 -5.43 -27.25
C PRO A 139 24.57 -6.40 -28.05
N GLY A 140 24.24 -6.58 -29.33
CA GLY A 140 25.12 -7.24 -30.29
C GLY A 140 26.16 -6.28 -30.82
N HIS A 141 27.41 -6.44 -30.38
CA HIS A 141 28.60 -5.97 -31.08
C HIS A 141 28.75 -6.68 -32.44
N GLY A 142 28.91 -5.90 -33.52
CA GLY A 142 29.94 -6.07 -34.57
C GLY A 142 29.91 -7.24 -35.58
N ALA A 143 30.43 -6.91 -36.78
CA ALA A 143 30.78 -7.73 -37.96
C ALA A 143 29.60 -8.12 -38.88
N SER A 144 29.60 -7.83 -40.19
CA SER A 144 30.68 -7.53 -41.16
C SER A 144 30.24 -6.50 -42.20
#